data_AF-U3A2G9-F1
#
_entry.id   AF-U3A2G9-F1
#
_cell.length_a   1.000
_cell.length_b   1.000
_cell.length_c   1.000
_cell.angle_alpha   90.00
_cell.angle_beta   90.00
_cell.angle_gamma   90.00
#
_symmetry.space_group_name_H-M   'P 1'
#
loop_
_entity.id
_entity.type
_entity.pdbx_description
1 polymer ?
#
loop_
_entity_poly.entity_id
_entity_poly.type
_entity_poly.pdbx_seq_one_letter_code
_entity_poly.pdbx_strand_id
1 'polypeptide(L)'
;MSAYRDAQDGLTLSSQSDRFPAQNPLDRELTDATPKQLDTKQALFNAVSTALNNPSDRGMLLADLLHHHSHTITLADLTDTFYQFAAQNNPQAEQSYHQFLQQRFDELRAKQLADIAQLNEQAIQKEKSHPVQPPLAIQADSAKKKSATVDLIDISLLGMVLLLLLSVIVVFKTRQRHLKAAAASDQISPLVLQNEQLKALIRQLKYKFEKLFKEYNKLKLQQEQQELAVACAVFGYSPEQIPNQTAIKRRFRQLSKIYHPDSGGSDQEMKRLNQALKIISQRHAP
;
A
#
# COMPACT_ATOMS: atom_id res chain seq x y z
N MET A 1 22.62 42.22 34.15
CA MET A 1 22.66 42.09 32.67
C MET A 1 24.10 42.29 32.20
N SER A 2 24.87 41.22 32.02
CA SER A 2 26.04 41.14 31.11
C SER A 2 26.64 39.74 31.28
N ALA A 3 26.51 38.87 30.25
CA ALA A 3 27.20 37.59 30.04
C ALA A 3 26.41 36.71 29.05
N TYR A 4 26.25 37.16 27.80
CA TYR A 4 25.71 36.32 26.70
C TYR A 4 26.11 36.89 25.32
N ARG A 5 27.42 37.08 25.11
CA ARG A 5 27.96 37.59 23.84
C ARG A 5 29.46 37.27 23.63
N ASP A 6 29.86 36.01 23.85
CA ASP A 6 31.23 35.51 23.56
C ASP A 6 31.19 34.01 23.24
N ALA A 7 30.56 33.64 22.13
CA ALA A 7 30.51 32.25 21.64
C ALA A 7 30.28 32.17 20.11
N GLN A 8 30.78 33.14 19.34
CA GLN A 8 30.61 33.20 17.89
C GLN A 8 31.90 33.28 17.07
N ASP A 9 33.06 33.47 17.72
CA ASP A 9 34.37 33.49 17.07
C ASP A 9 35.17 32.23 17.41
N GLY A 10 35.15 31.26 16.50
CA GLY A 10 35.93 30.03 16.60
C GLY A 10 35.75 29.14 15.37
N LEU A 11 36.87 28.79 14.72
CA LEU A 11 36.97 27.87 13.56
C LEU A 11 36.56 28.41 12.19
N THR A 12 37.10 29.58 11.82
CA THR A 12 37.32 29.96 10.41
C THR A 12 38.82 30.09 10.09
N LEU A 13 39.52 28.97 9.84
CA LEU A 13 40.60 28.87 8.83
C LEU A 13 41.17 27.44 8.71
N SER A 14 41.70 27.12 7.53
CA SER A 14 42.11 25.80 7.03
C SER A 14 40.93 24.81 6.83
N SER A 15 40.83 24.07 5.72
CA SER A 15 41.76 23.89 4.59
C SER A 15 41.07 24.08 3.24
N GLN A 16 41.45 25.13 2.51
CA GLN A 16 41.21 25.22 1.07
C GLN A 16 42.31 24.40 0.36
N SER A 17 41.98 23.20 -0.10
CA SER A 17 42.84 22.38 -0.95
C SER A 17 42.01 21.42 -1.79
N ASP A 18 42.20 21.47 -3.10
CA ASP A 18 41.43 20.77 -4.13
C ASP A 18 41.12 19.29 -3.85
N ARG A 19 39.82 18.94 -3.97
CA ARG A 19 39.33 17.68 -4.58
C ARG A 19 37.80 17.67 -4.74
N PHE A 20 37.34 18.25 -5.84
CA PHE A 20 36.34 17.53 -6.65
C PHE A 20 37.13 16.41 -7.36
N PRO A 21 36.69 15.13 -7.36
CA PRO A 21 35.33 14.78 -7.80
C PRO A 21 34.63 13.65 -7.01
N ALA A 22 33.33 13.81 -6.81
CA ALA A 22 32.39 12.70 -6.68
C ALA A 22 30.99 13.19 -7.13
N GLN A 23 30.80 13.41 -8.44
CA GLN A 23 29.45 13.53 -8.98
C GLN A 23 28.79 12.16 -8.82
N ASN A 24 27.87 12.04 -7.86
CA ASN A 24 27.15 10.80 -7.64
C ASN A 24 26.27 10.57 -8.90
N PRO A 25 26.22 9.37 -9.50
CA PRO A 25 25.34 9.13 -10.65
C PRO A 25 23.87 9.50 -10.36
N LEU A 26 23.43 9.42 -9.10
CA LEU A 26 22.12 9.89 -8.62
C LEU A 26 21.88 11.39 -8.85
N ASP A 27 22.90 12.24 -8.66
CA ASP A 27 22.75 13.70 -8.73
C ASP A 27 22.43 14.14 -10.18
N ARG A 28 23.02 13.47 -11.17
CA ARG A 28 22.70 13.69 -12.59
C ARG A 28 21.32 13.19 -12.95
N GLU A 29 20.92 12.02 -12.44
CA GLU A 29 19.61 11.43 -12.72
C GLU A 29 18.47 12.27 -12.15
N LEU A 30 18.66 12.92 -10.99
CA LEU A 30 17.69 13.87 -10.44
C LEU A 30 17.54 15.15 -11.29
N THR A 31 18.62 15.63 -11.92
CA THR A 31 18.59 16.88 -12.71
C THR A 31 18.17 16.71 -14.18
N ASP A 32 18.29 15.51 -14.75
CA ASP A 32 18.15 15.27 -16.20
C ASP A 32 17.00 14.28 -16.55
N ALA A 33 16.32 13.73 -15.54
CA ALA A 33 15.20 12.82 -15.76
C ALA A 33 13.93 13.54 -16.26
N THR A 34 13.61 13.33 -17.54
CA THR A 34 12.28 13.67 -18.10
C THR A 34 11.14 13.10 -17.23
N PRO A 35 9.99 13.78 -17.09
CA PRO A 35 8.97 13.52 -16.05
C PRO A 35 8.17 12.22 -16.21
N LYS A 36 8.64 11.25 -17.00
CA LYS A 36 7.89 10.04 -17.36
C LYS A 36 8.14 8.84 -16.44
N GLN A 37 9.15 8.86 -15.56
CA GLN A 37 9.46 7.67 -14.74
C GLN A 37 10.19 7.91 -13.40
N LEU A 38 10.19 9.12 -12.83
CA LEU A 38 10.71 9.33 -11.48
C LEU A 38 9.70 8.78 -10.45
N ASP A 39 10.06 7.70 -9.73
CA ASP A 39 9.30 7.27 -8.54
C ASP A 39 9.53 8.29 -7.42
N THR A 40 8.58 9.21 -7.28
CA THR A 40 8.64 10.31 -6.31
C THR A 40 8.75 9.82 -4.87
N LYS A 41 8.30 8.60 -4.55
CA LYS A 41 8.46 8.01 -3.21
C LYS A 41 9.89 7.55 -2.97
N GLN A 42 10.50 6.89 -3.95
CA GLN A 42 11.90 6.48 -3.84
C GLN A 42 12.85 7.69 -3.84
N ALA A 43 12.56 8.72 -4.64
CA ALA A 43 13.29 9.98 -4.62
C ALA A 43 13.16 10.70 -3.26
N LEU A 44 11.96 10.79 -2.69
CA LEU A 44 11.71 11.37 -1.37
C LEU A 44 12.41 10.59 -0.25
N PHE A 45 12.37 9.25 -0.28
CA PHE A 45 13.07 8.41 0.69
C PHE A 45 14.59 8.60 0.62
N ASN A 46 15.16 8.65 -0.59
CA ASN A 46 16.59 8.89 -0.79
C ASN A 46 17.00 10.31 -0.32
N ALA A 47 16.18 11.32 -0.57
CA ALA A 47 16.41 12.69 -0.10
C ALA A 47 16.34 12.81 1.44
N VAL A 48 15.35 12.17 2.09
CA VAL A 48 15.26 12.12 3.57
C VAL A 48 16.45 11.38 4.17
N SER A 49 16.83 10.23 3.60
CA SER A 49 18.02 9.48 4.02
C SER A 49 19.30 10.30 3.87
N THR A 50 19.44 11.04 2.77
CA THR A 50 20.62 11.89 2.52
C THR A 50 20.66 13.07 3.49
N ALA A 51 19.54 13.75 3.70
CA ALA A 51 19.43 14.87 4.66
C ALA A 51 19.79 14.47 6.10
N LEU A 52 19.48 13.23 6.51
CA LEU A 52 19.71 12.73 7.86
C LEU A 52 21.09 12.04 8.04
N ASN A 53 21.66 11.45 6.99
CA ASN A 53 22.92 10.71 7.07
C ASN A 53 24.14 11.46 6.50
N ASN A 54 23.96 12.45 5.61
CA ASN A 54 25.05 13.18 4.95
C ASN A 54 25.21 14.60 5.52
N PRO A 55 26.25 14.87 6.34
CA PRO A 55 26.45 16.18 6.97
C PRO A 55 26.84 17.30 5.97
N SER A 56 27.15 16.95 4.73
CA SER A 56 27.46 17.91 3.65
C SER A 56 26.21 18.41 2.92
N ASP A 57 25.14 17.60 2.84
CA ASP A 57 23.89 17.99 2.18
C ASP A 57 23.01 18.88 3.08
N ARG A 58 22.90 18.52 4.37
CA ARG A 58 22.12 19.27 5.38
C ARG A 58 20.63 19.49 5.00
N GLY A 59 20.07 18.66 4.13
CA GLY A 59 18.70 18.78 3.65
C GLY A 59 18.53 19.64 2.39
N MET A 60 19.61 20.07 1.72
CA MET A 60 19.52 20.83 0.47
C MET A 60 18.77 20.05 -0.62
N LEU A 61 19.12 18.78 -0.84
CA LEU A 61 18.43 17.91 -1.81
C LEU A 61 16.95 17.69 -1.46
N LEU A 62 16.63 17.57 -0.17
CA LEU A 62 15.24 17.44 0.29
C LEU A 62 14.45 18.74 0.07
N ALA A 63 15.05 19.89 0.34
CA ALA A 63 14.43 21.20 0.12
C ALA A 63 14.18 21.46 -1.38
N ASP A 64 15.14 21.14 -2.25
CA ASP A 64 15.03 21.30 -3.69
C ASP A 64 13.97 20.39 -4.32
N LEU A 65 13.93 19.12 -3.89
CA LEU A 65 12.92 18.14 -4.29
C LEU A 65 11.51 18.57 -3.85
N LEU A 66 11.36 19.10 -2.62
CA LEU A 66 10.09 19.63 -2.14
C LEU A 66 9.67 20.93 -2.85
N HIS A 67 10.62 21.77 -3.26
CA HIS A 67 10.33 22.98 -4.03
C HIS A 67 9.74 22.62 -5.39
N HIS A 68 10.42 21.75 -6.15
CA HIS A 68 10.04 21.35 -7.51
C HIS A 68 8.81 20.42 -7.56
N HIS A 69 8.54 19.64 -6.51
CA HIS A 69 7.45 18.66 -6.47
C HIS A 69 6.39 18.92 -5.39
N SER A 70 6.28 20.16 -4.91
CA SER A 70 5.32 20.62 -3.89
C SER A 70 3.85 20.28 -4.18
N HIS A 71 3.45 20.18 -5.45
CA HIS A 71 2.09 19.78 -5.86
C HIS A 71 1.83 18.26 -5.86
N THR A 72 2.90 17.46 -5.81
CA THR A 72 2.83 15.98 -5.90
C THR A 72 3.07 15.31 -4.55
N ILE A 73 3.90 15.91 -3.70
CA ILE A 73 4.29 15.35 -2.40
C ILE A 73 3.39 15.91 -1.31
N THR A 74 2.60 15.05 -0.67
CA THR A 74 1.75 15.48 0.45
C THR A 74 2.52 15.42 1.78
N LEU A 75 2.04 16.17 2.78
CA LEU A 75 2.53 16.05 4.16
C LEU A 75 2.42 14.62 4.70
N ALA A 76 1.41 13.86 4.23
CA ALA A 76 1.24 12.47 4.59
C ALA A 76 2.36 11.60 4.00
N ASP A 77 2.75 11.78 2.73
CA ASP A 77 3.86 11.03 2.11
C ASP A 77 5.21 11.35 2.78
N LEU A 78 5.44 12.62 3.15
CA LEU A 78 6.61 13.03 3.92
C LEU A 78 6.63 12.34 5.30
N THR A 79 5.49 12.35 6.01
CA THR A 79 5.34 11.71 7.33
C THR A 79 5.54 10.18 7.25
N ASP A 80 4.96 9.52 6.24
CA ASP A 80 5.14 8.09 5.90
C ASP A 80 6.65 7.79 5.74
N THR A 81 7.35 8.61 4.95
CA THR A 81 8.78 8.45 4.64
C THR A 81 9.67 8.64 5.86
N PHE A 82 9.43 9.69 6.67
CA PHE A 82 10.21 9.95 7.89
C PHE A 82 10.02 8.84 8.94
N TYR A 83 8.79 8.36 9.14
CA TYR A 83 8.54 7.22 10.04
C TYR A 83 9.16 5.93 9.50
N GLN A 84 9.03 5.64 8.20
CA GLN A 84 9.64 4.48 7.55
C GLN A 84 11.18 4.49 7.69
N PHE A 85 11.82 5.65 7.57
CA PHE A 85 13.27 5.79 7.78
C PHE A 85 13.64 5.62 9.25
N ALA A 86 12.95 6.31 10.16
CA ALA A 86 13.25 6.26 11.59
C ALA A 86 13.03 4.86 12.20
N ALA A 87 12.00 4.13 11.76
CA ALA A 87 11.70 2.78 12.22
C ALA A 87 12.83 1.76 11.95
N GLN A 88 13.73 2.01 10.98
CA GLN A 88 14.85 1.10 10.68
C GLN A 88 15.84 0.99 11.84
N ASN A 89 15.97 2.04 12.65
CA ASN A 89 16.98 2.15 13.71
C ASN A 89 16.39 2.54 15.08
N ASN A 90 15.08 2.80 15.17
CA ASN A 90 14.42 3.24 16.40
C ASN A 90 13.11 2.46 16.65
N PRO A 91 13.04 1.58 17.65
CA PRO A 91 11.84 0.78 17.94
C PRO A 91 10.66 1.62 18.45
N GLN A 92 10.91 2.80 19.05
CA GLN A 92 9.84 3.73 19.41
C GLN A 92 9.22 4.34 18.15
N ALA A 93 10.03 4.62 17.12
CA ALA A 93 9.52 5.12 15.84
C ALA A 93 8.73 4.04 15.08
N GLU A 94 9.15 2.77 15.15
CA GLU A 94 8.39 1.62 14.61
C GLU A 94 6.99 1.52 15.26
N GLN A 95 6.90 1.62 16.59
CA GLN A 95 5.62 1.63 17.30
C GLN A 95 4.73 2.82 16.90
N SER A 96 5.29 4.03 16.82
CA SER A 96 4.56 5.22 16.36
C SER A 96 4.11 5.11 14.90
N TYR A 97 4.94 4.50 14.04
CA TYR A 97 4.61 4.26 12.64
C TYR A 97 3.44 3.28 12.49
N HIS A 98 3.42 2.20 13.27
CA HIS A 98 2.27 1.29 13.30
C HIS A 98 0.97 1.99 13.71
N GLN A 99 1.00 2.88 14.69
CA GLN A 99 -0.17 3.67 15.10
C GLN A 99 -0.64 4.60 13.98
N PHE A 100 0.28 5.30 13.31
CA PHE A 100 -0.01 6.16 12.15
C PHE A 100 -0.64 5.37 10.98
N LEU A 101 -0.06 4.21 10.64
CA LEU A 101 -0.61 3.33 9.60
C LEU A 101 -2.00 2.80 9.95
N GLN A 102 -2.24 2.46 11.23
CA GLN A 102 -3.55 2.02 11.70
C GLN A 102 -4.59 3.14 11.58
N GLN A 103 -4.28 4.35 12.04
CA GLN A 103 -5.19 5.51 11.92
C GLN A 103 -5.56 5.79 10.46
N ARG A 104 -4.56 5.75 9.55
CA ARG A 104 -4.77 5.92 8.10
C ARG A 104 -5.64 4.82 7.51
N PHE A 105 -5.46 3.56 7.94
CA PHE A 105 -6.31 2.45 7.52
C PHE A 105 -7.74 2.61 8.01
N ASP A 106 -7.94 2.99 9.27
CA ASP A 106 -9.26 3.21 9.86
C ASP A 106 -9.98 4.40 9.21
N GLU A 107 -9.27 5.47 8.83
CA GLU A 107 -9.81 6.60 8.06
C GLU A 107 -10.25 6.19 6.64
N LEU A 108 -9.41 5.42 5.92
CA LEU A 108 -9.77 4.89 4.60
C LEU A 108 -10.98 3.95 4.68
N ARG A 109 -11.05 3.13 5.73
CA ARG A 109 -12.18 2.25 6.00
C ARG A 109 -13.44 3.05 6.34
N ALA A 110 -13.34 4.12 7.12
CA ALA A 110 -14.46 5.00 7.42
C ALA A 110 -15.02 5.68 6.16
N LYS A 111 -14.15 6.15 5.26
CA LYS A 111 -14.54 6.69 3.94
C LYS A 111 -15.27 5.64 3.10
N GLN A 112 -14.73 4.43 2.97
CA GLN A 112 -15.40 3.33 2.26
C GLN A 112 -16.76 2.96 2.87
N LEU A 113 -16.88 2.97 4.20
CA LEU A 113 -18.15 2.71 4.87
C LEU A 113 -19.16 3.84 4.65
N ALA A 114 -18.72 5.10 4.58
CA ALA A 114 -19.55 6.25 4.24
C ALA A 114 -20.02 6.19 2.77
N ASP A 115 -19.14 5.86 1.83
CA ASP A 115 -19.47 5.67 0.41
C ASP A 115 -20.50 4.53 0.24
N ILE A 116 -20.29 3.40 0.92
CA ILE A 116 -21.23 2.27 0.93
C ILE A 116 -22.55 2.68 1.59
N ALA A 117 -22.54 3.45 2.68
CA ALA A 117 -23.75 3.93 3.33
C ALA A 117 -24.54 4.87 2.40
N GLN A 118 -23.88 5.80 1.71
CA GLN A 118 -24.51 6.71 0.74
C GLN A 118 -25.11 5.95 -0.46
N LEU A 119 -24.38 4.96 -1.01
CA LEU A 119 -24.89 4.08 -2.06
C LEU A 119 -26.07 3.22 -1.56
N ASN A 120 -26.02 2.78 -0.30
CA ASN A 120 -27.09 2.00 0.32
C ASN A 120 -28.31 2.87 0.64
N GLU A 121 -28.16 4.14 1.03
CA GLU A 121 -29.29 5.07 1.16
C GLU A 121 -29.96 5.34 -0.18
N GLN A 122 -29.18 5.47 -1.26
CA GLN A 122 -29.70 5.55 -2.63
C GLN A 122 -30.40 4.25 -3.08
N ALA A 123 -29.98 3.09 -2.57
CA ALA A 123 -30.62 1.80 -2.82
C ALA A 123 -31.86 1.56 -1.93
N ILE A 124 -31.86 1.97 -0.66
CA ILE A 124 -32.98 1.87 0.29
C ILE A 124 -34.11 2.83 -0.10
N GLN A 125 -33.81 3.97 -0.75
CA GLN A 125 -34.81 4.79 -1.43
C GLN A 125 -35.49 4.06 -2.61
N LYS A 126 -34.88 3.00 -3.16
CA LYS A 126 -35.51 2.07 -4.13
C LYS A 126 -36.12 0.82 -3.48
N GLU A 127 -35.60 0.34 -2.34
CA GLU A 127 -35.99 -0.94 -1.72
C GLU A 127 -36.52 -0.77 -0.27
N LYS A 128 -37.64 -0.07 -0.10
CA LYS A 128 -38.41 -0.08 1.16
C LYS A 128 -39.21 -1.39 1.33
N SER A 129 -38.54 -2.53 1.55
CA SER A 129 -39.22 -3.77 1.94
C SER A 129 -38.37 -4.79 2.73
N HIS A 130 -38.28 -4.52 4.04
CA HIS A 130 -38.09 -5.49 5.16
C HIS A 130 -36.70 -6.15 5.41
N PRO A 131 -36.40 -6.55 6.67
CA PRO A 131 -35.04 -6.51 7.22
C PRO A 131 -34.46 -7.83 7.77
N VAL A 132 -33.21 -7.71 8.22
CA VAL A 132 -32.22 -8.71 8.72
C VAL A 132 -32.53 -9.28 10.12
N GLN A 133 -32.07 -10.51 10.44
CA GLN A 133 -31.57 -10.87 11.80
C GLN A 133 -30.66 -12.15 11.87
N PRO A 134 -29.57 -12.15 12.69
CA PRO A 134 -28.71 -13.31 13.09
C PRO A 134 -29.08 -13.79 14.55
N PRO A 135 -28.25 -14.37 15.48
CA PRO A 135 -26.81 -14.80 15.52
C PRO A 135 -26.51 -16.14 16.32
N LEU A 136 -25.28 -16.30 16.86
CA LEU A 136 -24.82 -17.14 18.03
C LEU A 136 -24.27 -18.59 17.83
N ALA A 137 -23.59 -19.22 18.83
CA ALA A 137 -22.14 -19.12 19.15
C ALA A 137 -21.63 -20.12 20.27
N ILE A 138 -20.28 -20.25 20.41
CA ILE A 138 -19.42 -20.66 21.59
C ILE A 138 -19.28 -22.14 22.09
N GLN A 139 -18.08 -22.43 22.64
CA GLN A 139 -17.59 -23.44 23.65
C GLN A 139 -17.02 -24.78 23.12
N ALA A 140 -15.82 -25.32 23.46
CA ALA A 140 -14.78 -25.17 24.52
C ALA A 140 -14.92 -26.09 25.76
N ASP A 141 -13.92 -26.95 26.05
CA ASP A 141 -13.76 -27.60 27.37
C ASP A 141 -12.32 -28.14 27.67
N SER A 142 -12.04 -28.54 28.93
CA SER A 142 -10.70 -28.73 29.54
C SER A 142 -10.51 -30.04 30.34
N ALA A 143 -9.27 -30.57 30.45
CA ALA A 143 -8.76 -31.38 31.60
C ALA A 143 -7.23 -31.61 31.49
N LYS A 144 -6.32 -31.42 32.46
CA LYS A 144 -6.17 -31.84 33.89
C LYS A 144 -5.47 -33.24 34.03
N LYS A 145 -4.13 -33.32 34.17
CA LYS A 145 -3.26 -33.15 35.39
C LYS A 145 -3.05 -34.47 36.19
N LYS A 146 -1.79 -34.88 36.42
CA LYS A 146 -1.19 -35.31 37.73
C LYS A 146 0.21 -35.95 37.61
N SER A 147 0.92 -36.03 38.74
CA SER A 147 2.30 -36.52 38.93
C SER A 147 2.47 -37.04 40.36
N ALA A 148 3.46 -37.94 40.57
CA ALA A 148 4.31 -38.16 41.77
C ALA A 148 4.36 -39.60 42.31
N THR A 149 5.58 -40.09 42.55
CA THR A 149 6.03 -40.99 43.64
C THR A 149 7.57 -40.97 43.71
N VAL A 150 8.15 -41.12 44.91
CA VAL A 150 9.61 -41.21 45.18
C VAL A 150 9.79 -42.04 46.47
N ASP A 151 10.84 -42.85 46.60
CA ASP A 151 11.25 -43.46 47.87
C ASP A 151 12.79 -43.68 47.99
N LEU A 152 13.24 -43.73 49.25
CA LEU A 152 14.52 -44.10 49.92
C LEU A 152 15.56 -45.00 49.16
N ILE A 153 16.88 -45.09 49.47
CA ILE A 153 17.65 -45.17 50.76
C ILE A 153 19.10 -44.58 50.61
N ASP A 154 19.76 -44.21 51.73
CA ASP A 154 21.15 -43.74 51.87
C ASP A 154 22.29 -44.78 51.77
N ILE A 155 23.49 -44.32 51.33
CA ILE A 155 24.81 -44.34 52.02
C ILE A 155 25.93 -44.12 50.98
N SER A 156 26.47 -42.90 50.91
CA SER A 156 27.78 -42.56 50.32
C SER A 156 28.14 -41.11 50.67
N LEU A 157 28.07 -40.75 51.95
CA LEU A 157 27.78 -39.36 52.37
C LEU A 157 28.78 -38.29 51.84
N LEU A 158 30.08 -38.57 51.72
CA LEU A 158 31.04 -37.59 51.18
C LEU A 158 31.06 -37.54 49.64
N GLY A 159 31.03 -38.69 48.97
CA GLY A 159 30.98 -38.75 47.51
C GLY A 159 29.67 -38.21 46.95
N MET A 160 28.56 -38.55 47.62
CA MET A 160 27.24 -38.01 47.32
C MET A 160 27.15 -36.51 47.59
N VAL A 161 27.76 -35.94 48.63
CA VAL A 161 27.72 -34.46 48.79
C VAL A 161 28.42 -33.76 47.62
N LEU A 162 29.57 -34.26 47.15
CA LEU A 162 30.25 -33.67 45.99
C LEU A 162 29.45 -33.87 44.68
N LEU A 163 28.88 -35.07 44.47
CA LEU A 163 28.03 -35.36 43.31
C LEU A 163 26.66 -34.67 43.38
N LEU A 164 26.12 -34.40 44.56
CA LEU A 164 24.90 -33.62 44.78
C LEU A 164 25.18 -32.14 44.52
N LEU A 165 26.30 -31.58 44.97
CA LEU A 165 26.69 -30.20 44.64
C LEU A 165 26.92 -30.05 43.13
N LEU A 166 27.65 -30.98 42.49
CA LEU A 166 27.87 -30.97 41.04
C LEU A 166 26.56 -31.19 40.26
N SER A 167 25.72 -32.15 40.65
CA SER A 167 24.43 -32.37 39.99
C SER A 167 23.44 -31.24 40.24
N VAL A 168 23.43 -30.59 41.41
CA VAL A 168 22.65 -29.37 41.64
C VAL A 168 23.15 -28.25 40.74
N ILE A 169 24.46 -28.01 40.61
CA ILE A 169 25.01 -27.00 39.69
C ILE A 169 24.66 -27.31 38.22
N VAL A 170 24.78 -28.58 37.81
CA VAL A 170 24.42 -29.03 36.45
C VAL A 170 22.91 -28.89 36.23
N VAL A 171 22.06 -29.32 37.17
CA VAL A 171 20.59 -29.20 37.10
C VAL A 171 20.16 -27.74 37.16
N PHE A 172 20.84 -26.85 37.88
CA PHE A 172 20.55 -25.42 37.85
C PHE A 172 20.95 -24.81 36.51
N LYS A 173 22.10 -25.19 35.93
CA LYS A 173 22.52 -24.76 34.59
C LYS A 173 21.62 -25.32 33.49
N THR A 174 21.21 -26.59 33.54
CA THR A 174 20.29 -27.16 32.55
C THR A 174 18.90 -26.61 32.74
N ARG A 175 18.37 -26.44 33.98
CA ARG A 175 17.10 -25.72 34.21
C ARG A 175 17.16 -24.29 33.71
N GLN A 176 18.23 -23.53 33.96
CA GLN A 176 18.37 -22.18 33.38
C GLN A 176 18.43 -22.21 31.86
N ARG A 177 19.09 -23.20 31.23
CA ARG A 177 19.09 -23.37 29.77
C ARG A 177 17.70 -23.76 29.23
N HIS A 178 16.98 -24.67 29.89
CA HIS A 178 15.63 -25.07 29.51
C HIS A 178 14.60 -23.96 29.75
N LEU A 179 14.72 -23.17 30.83
CA LEU A 179 13.89 -21.99 31.08
C LEU A 179 14.16 -20.87 30.05
N LYS A 180 15.43 -20.63 29.68
CA LYS A 180 15.78 -19.68 28.61
C LYS A 180 15.35 -20.17 27.23
N ALA A 181 15.47 -21.47 26.95
CA ALA A 181 15.01 -22.08 25.69
C ALA A 181 13.47 -22.10 25.58
N ALA A 182 12.76 -22.39 26.68
CA ALA A 182 11.31 -22.30 26.75
C ALA A 182 10.83 -20.86 26.56
N ALA A 183 11.44 -19.89 27.26
CA ALA A 183 11.12 -18.47 27.10
C ALA A 183 11.40 -17.93 25.68
N ALA A 184 12.44 -18.44 25.00
CA ALA A 184 12.68 -18.12 23.59
C ALA A 184 11.64 -18.78 22.66
N SER A 185 11.28 -20.04 22.91
CA SER A 185 10.27 -20.78 22.15
C SER A 185 8.86 -20.16 22.28
N ASP A 186 8.50 -19.68 23.47
CA ASP A 186 7.22 -19.02 23.75
C ASP A 186 7.11 -17.62 23.11
N GLN A 187 8.21 -16.95 22.76
CA GLN A 187 8.17 -15.68 22.02
C GLN A 187 8.17 -15.88 20.49
N ILE A 188 8.83 -16.93 19.99
CA ILE A 188 8.83 -17.26 18.56
C ILE A 188 7.44 -17.76 18.11
N SER A 189 6.78 -18.58 18.93
CA SER A 189 5.47 -19.17 18.62
C SER A 189 4.36 -18.16 18.26
N PRO A 190 4.09 -17.09 19.05
CA PRO A 190 3.07 -16.10 18.71
C PRO A 190 3.42 -15.25 17.48
N LEU A 191 4.70 -14.93 17.26
CA LEU A 191 5.15 -14.20 16.06
C LEU A 191 4.96 -15.02 14.78
N VAL A 192 5.22 -16.33 14.83
CA VAL A 192 4.93 -17.26 13.72
C VAL A 192 3.42 -17.36 13.49
N LEU A 193 2.62 -17.43 14.56
CA LEU A 193 1.15 -17.46 14.46
C LEU A 193 0.59 -16.19 13.80
N GLN A 194 1.06 -15.01 14.21
CA GLN A 194 0.68 -13.72 13.59
C GLN A 194 1.09 -13.65 12.11
N ASN A 195 2.28 -14.15 11.75
CA ASN A 195 2.73 -14.19 10.36
C ASN A 195 1.85 -15.12 9.50
N GLU A 196 1.43 -16.29 10.00
CA GLU A 196 0.52 -17.16 9.27
C GLU A 196 -0.90 -16.57 9.16
N GLN A 197 -1.41 -15.90 10.20
CA GLN A 197 -2.67 -15.15 10.13
C GLN A 197 -2.60 -14.03 9.08
N LEU A 198 -1.51 -13.26 9.04
CA LEU A 198 -1.31 -12.19 8.08
C LEU A 198 -1.20 -12.73 6.63
N LYS A 199 -0.48 -13.84 6.42
CA LYS A 199 -0.44 -14.54 5.11
C LYS A 199 -1.82 -15.02 4.68
N ALA A 200 -2.63 -15.57 5.61
CA ALA A 200 -3.99 -16.00 5.32
C ALA A 200 -4.89 -14.83 4.91
N LEU A 201 -4.81 -13.69 5.62
CA LEU A 201 -5.52 -12.46 5.25
C LEU A 201 -5.09 -11.92 3.88
N ILE A 202 -3.78 -11.89 3.58
CA ILE A 202 -3.26 -11.48 2.27
C ILE A 202 -3.81 -12.39 1.15
N ARG A 203 -3.87 -13.71 1.35
CA ARG A 203 -4.49 -14.65 0.39
C ARG A 203 -5.98 -14.35 0.18
N GLN A 204 -6.74 -14.12 1.25
CA GLN A 204 -8.16 -13.76 1.16
C GLN A 204 -8.38 -12.43 0.43
N LEU A 205 -7.54 -11.42 0.69
CA LEU A 205 -7.60 -10.12 0.01
C LEU A 205 -7.29 -10.25 -1.49
N LYS A 206 -6.24 -11.00 -1.86
CA LYS A 206 -5.93 -11.30 -3.27
C LYS A 206 -7.09 -11.97 -3.98
N TYR A 207 -7.67 -13.03 -3.41
CA TYR A 207 -8.82 -13.71 -3.99
C TYR A 207 -10.04 -12.80 -4.17
N LYS A 208 -10.35 -11.94 -3.17
CA LYS A 208 -11.42 -10.95 -3.28
C LYS A 208 -11.14 -9.93 -4.40
N PHE A 209 -9.91 -9.44 -4.49
CA PHE A 209 -9.48 -8.51 -5.53
C PHE A 209 -9.57 -9.12 -6.93
N GLU A 210 -9.07 -10.33 -7.14
CA GLU A 210 -9.18 -11.06 -8.40
C GLU A 210 -10.64 -11.26 -8.82
N LYS A 211 -11.53 -11.60 -7.87
CA LYS A 211 -12.97 -11.71 -8.15
C LYS A 211 -13.59 -10.39 -8.57
N LEU A 212 -13.31 -9.30 -7.84
CA LEU A 212 -13.80 -7.96 -8.19
C LEU A 212 -13.27 -7.50 -9.55
N PHE A 213 -11.99 -7.73 -9.85
CA PHE A 213 -11.38 -7.39 -11.13
C PHE A 213 -11.99 -8.19 -12.29
N LYS A 214 -12.33 -9.46 -12.06
CA LYS A 214 -13.03 -10.31 -13.05
C LYS A 214 -14.44 -9.82 -13.34
N GLU A 215 -15.22 -9.45 -12.32
CA GLU A 215 -16.56 -8.87 -12.53
C GLU A 215 -16.48 -7.49 -13.19
N TYR A 216 -15.53 -6.63 -12.79
CA TYR A 216 -15.28 -5.34 -13.44
C TYR A 216 -14.96 -5.50 -14.94
N ASN A 217 -14.06 -6.43 -15.31
CA ASN A 217 -13.74 -6.67 -16.72
C ASN A 217 -14.94 -7.24 -17.51
N LYS A 218 -15.79 -8.04 -16.88
CA LYS A 218 -17.03 -8.54 -17.49
C LYS A 218 -18.04 -7.42 -17.72
N LEU A 219 -18.26 -6.55 -16.73
CA LEU A 219 -19.09 -5.35 -16.82
C LEU A 219 -18.58 -4.40 -17.91
N LYS A 220 -17.25 -4.15 -17.93
CA LYS A 220 -16.59 -3.33 -18.94
C LYS A 220 -16.78 -3.90 -20.36
N LEU A 221 -16.58 -5.20 -20.56
CA LEU A 221 -16.78 -5.84 -21.86
C LEU A 221 -18.25 -5.77 -22.32
N GLN A 222 -19.20 -5.95 -21.40
CA GLN A 222 -20.63 -5.80 -21.68
C GLN A 222 -20.98 -4.34 -22.04
N GLN A 223 -20.40 -3.36 -21.35
CA GLN A 223 -20.56 -1.95 -21.67
C GLN A 223 -19.96 -1.61 -23.05
N GLU A 224 -18.74 -2.06 -23.36
CA GLU A 224 -18.12 -1.86 -24.69
C GLU A 224 -18.95 -2.50 -25.82
N GLN A 225 -19.55 -3.68 -25.58
CA GLN A 225 -20.49 -4.31 -26.53
C GLN A 225 -21.79 -3.52 -26.69
N GLN A 226 -22.34 -2.96 -25.61
CA GLN A 226 -23.54 -2.14 -25.64
C GLN A 226 -23.29 -0.80 -26.34
N GLU A 227 -22.18 -0.13 -26.06
CA GLU A 227 -21.74 1.10 -26.72
C GLU A 227 -21.52 0.88 -28.22
N LEU A 228 -20.91 -0.25 -28.61
CA LEU A 228 -20.80 -0.66 -30.01
C LEU A 228 -22.17 -0.88 -30.66
N ALA A 229 -23.08 -1.62 -30.01
CA ALA A 229 -24.41 -1.88 -30.56
C ALA A 229 -25.20 -0.57 -30.77
N VAL A 230 -25.12 0.37 -29.82
CA VAL A 230 -25.70 1.72 -29.95
C VAL A 230 -25.05 2.50 -31.10
N ALA A 231 -23.72 2.44 -31.25
CA ALA A 231 -23.02 3.10 -32.34
C ALA A 231 -23.41 2.52 -33.71
N CYS A 232 -23.49 1.19 -33.85
CA CYS A 232 -23.95 0.51 -35.05
C CYS A 232 -25.39 0.91 -35.40
N ALA A 233 -26.30 0.98 -34.42
CA ALA A 233 -27.67 1.43 -34.61
C ALA A 233 -27.77 2.88 -35.13
N VAL A 234 -26.90 3.80 -34.67
CA VAL A 234 -26.83 5.19 -35.18
C VAL A 234 -26.49 5.25 -36.67
N PHE A 235 -25.70 4.30 -37.18
CA PHE A 235 -25.37 4.23 -38.61
C PHE A 235 -26.38 3.42 -39.44
N GLY A 236 -27.22 2.62 -38.78
CA GLY A 236 -28.15 1.65 -39.40
C GLY A 236 -27.51 0.30 -39.73
N TYR A 237 -26.53 -0.14 -38.93
CA TYR A 237 -25.82 -1.41 -39.12
C TYR A 237 -26.09 -2.39 -37.97
N SER A 238 -25.94 -3.70 -38.25
CA SER A 238 -25.86 -4.73 -37.22
C SER A 238 -24.45 -4.77 -36.61
N PRO A 239 -24.29 -4.97 -35.29
CA PRO A 239 -22.97 -5.16 -34.67
C PRO A 239 -22.20 -6.40 -35.19
N GLU A 240 -22.90 -7.37 -35.80
CA GLU A 240 -22.30 -8.56 -36.41
C GLU A 240 -21.80 -8.32 -37.85
N GLN A 241 -22.32 -7.29 -38.53
CA GLN A 241 -22.05 -7.00 -39.94
C GLN A 241 -21.71 -5.53 -40.13
N ILE A 242 -20.54 -5.15 -39.61
CA ILE A 242 -19.98 -3.81 -39.80
C ILE A 242 -19.34 -3.75 -41.19
N PRO A 243 -19.76 -2.83 -42.08
CA PRO A 243 -19.19 -2.73 -43.42
C PRO A 243 -17.83 -2.00 -43.39
N ASN A 244 -17.08 -2.12 -44.49
CA ASN A 244 -15.71 -1.59 -44.58
C ASN A 244 -15.59 -0.08 -44.26
N GLN A 245 -14.37 0.33 -43.90
CA GLN A 245 -14.09 1.70 -43.46
C GLN A 245 -14.46 2.78 -44.51
N THR A 246 -14.48 2.44 -45.80
CA THR A 246 -14.90 3.36 -46.87
C THR A 246 -16.42 3.52 -46.94
N ALA A 247 -17.21 2.47 -46.71
CA ALA A 247 -18.65 2.54 -46.57
C ALA A 247 -19.06 3.32 -45.31
N ILE A 248 -18.40 3.09 -44.16
CA ILE A 248 -18.63 3.85 -42.92
C ILE A 248 -18.39 5.35 -43.17
N LYS A 249 -17.27 5.72 -43.80
CA LYS A 249 -16.96 7.13 -44.15
C LYS A 249 -17.99 7.74 -45.11
N ARG A 250 -18.53 6.97 -46.07
CA ARG A 250 -19.61 7.43 -46.96
C ARG A 250 -20.92 7.66 -46.19
N ARG A 251 -21.30 6.72 -45.31
CA ARG A 251 -22.51 6.83 -44.47
C ARG A 251 -22.42 7.98 -43.49
N PHE A 252 -21.26 8.18 -42.86
CA PHE A 252 -21.00 9.34 -42.02
C PHE A 252 -21.23 10.66 -42.76
N ARG A 253 -20.70 10.82 -43.98
CA ARG A 253 -20.93 12.02 -44.82
C ARG A 253 -22.39 12.23 -45.25
N GLN A 254 -23.20 11.17 -45.30
CA GLN A 254 -24.64 11.29 -45.56
C GLN A 254 -25.36 11.80 -44.30
N LEU A 255 -25.12 11.15 -43.15
CA LEU A 255 -25.74 11.50 -41.88
C LEU A 255 -25.28 12.88 -41.38
N SER A 256 -24.02 13.24 -41.57
CA SER A 256 -23.50 14.55 -41.17
C SER A 256 -24.15 15.71 -41.91
N LYS A 257 -24.63 15.52 -43.16
CA LYS A 257 -25.38 16.55 -43.89
C LYS A 257 -26.79 16.76 -43.33
N ILE A 258 -27.36 15.76 -42.66
CA ILE A 258 -28.70 15.79 -42.08
C ILE A 258 -28.63 16.39 -40.67
N TYR A 259 -27.66 15.95 -39.87
CA TYR A 259 -27.53 16.32 -38.47
C TYR A 259 -26.64 17.55 -38.21
N HIS A 260 -26.11 18.22 -39.24
CA HIS A 260 -25.31 19.45 -39.03
C HIS A 260 -26.19 20.59 -38.49
N PRO A 261 -25.73 21.37 -37.49
CA PRO A 261 -26.47 22.53 -36.99
C PRO A 261 -26.83 23.52 -38.12
N ASP A 262 -25.88 23.84 -39.00
CA ASP A 262 -26.09 24.74 -40.16
C ASP A 262 -27.16 24.23 -41.16
N SER A 263 -27.47 22.93 -41.14
CA SER A 263 -28.51 22.30 -41.98
C SER A 263 -29.87 22.18 -41.26
N GLY A 264 -30.00 22.74 -40.05
CA GLY A 264 -31.18 22.61 -39.20
C GLY A 264 -31.18 21.37 -38.29
N GLY A 265 -30.06 20.64 -38.20
CA GLY A 265 -29.88 19.52 -37.28
C GLY A 265 -29.51 19.95 -35.86
N SER A 266 -29.36 18.99 -34.94
CA SER A 266 -28.98 19.26 -33.54
C SER A 266 -27.49 18.97 -33.27
N ASP A 267 -26.84 19.89 -32.55
CA ASP A 267 -25.50 19.72 -31.98
C ASP A 267 -25.34 18.41 -31.19
N GLN A 268 -26.40 17.97 -30.50
CA GLN A 268 -26.40 16.73 -29.72
C GLN A 268 -26.39 15.49 -30.63
N GLU A 269 -27.08 15.54 -31.77
CA GLU A 269 -27.10 14.47 -32.77
C GLU A 269 -25.77 14.40 -33.51
N MET A 270 -25.18 15.54 -33.88
CA MET A 270 -23.85 15.58 -34.48
C MET A 270 -22.76 15.06 -33.54
N LYS A 271 -22.82 15.40 -32.23
CA LYS A 271 -21.95 14.82 -31.20
C LYS A 271 -22.14 13.30 -31.08
N ARG A 272 -23.38 12.81 -31.05
CA ARG A 272 -23.70 11.37 -31.03
C ARG A 272 -23.17 10.63 -32.26
N LEU A 273 -23.29 11.22 -33.45
CA LEU A 273 -22.75 10.67 -34.71
C LEU A 273 -21.22 10.60 -34.69
N ASN A 274 -20.54 11.65 -34.22
CA ASN A 274 -19.08 11.68 -34.08
C ASN A 274 -18.57 10.64 -33.07
N GLN A 275 -19.26 10.49 -31.94
CA GLN A 275 -18.94 9.47 -30.94
C GLN A 275 -19.12 8.05 -31.49
N ALA A 276 -20.25 7.79 -32.18
CA ALA A 276 -20.51 6.51 -32.82
C ALA A 276 -19.46 6.17 -33.91
N LEU A 277 -19.04 7.16 -34.71
CA LEU A 277 -17.96 6.99 -35.70
C LEU A 277 -16.66 6.54 -35.01
N LYS A 278 -16.29 7.18 -33.89
CA LYS A 278 -15.09 6.84 -33.13
C LYS A 278 -15.13 5.37 -32.66
N ILE A 279 -16.22 4.97 -32.01
CA ILE A 279 -16.41 3.60 -31.47
C ILE A 279 -16.31 2.54 -32.58
N ILE A 280 -17.04 2.72 -33.69
CA ILE A 280 -16.99 1.79 -34.83
C ILE A 280 -15.58 1.74 -35.44
N SER A 281 -14.93 2.90 -35.60
CA SER A 281 -13.59 2.97 -36.22
C SER A 281 -12.50 2.30 -35.38
N GLN A 282 -12.59 2.38 -34.05
CA GLN A 282 -11.64 1.74 -33.13
C GLN A 282 -11.68 0.22 -33.21
N ARG A 283 -12.88 -0.37 -33.37
CA ARG A 283 -13.03 -1.82 -33.53
C ARG A 283 -12.67 -2.32 -34.94
N HIS A 284 -12.53 -1.41 -35.90
CA HIS A 284 -12.21 -1.71 -37.29
C HIS A 284 -10.73 -1.42 -37.65
N ALA A 285 -9.93 -0.96 -36.68
CA ALA A 285 -8.48 -0.90 -36.79
C ALA A 285 -7.89 -2.32 -36.63
N PRO A 286 -6.93 -2.73 -37.49
CA PRO A 286 -6.23 -4.01 -37.35
C PRO A 286 -5.25 -4.02 -36.17
#